data_AF-A0A7X7K7S8-F1
#
_entry.id   AF-A0A7X7K7S8-F1
#
_cell.length_a   1.000
_cell.length_b   1.000
_cell.length_c   1.000
_cell.angle_alpha   90.00
_cell.angle_beta   90.00
_cell.angle_gamma   90.00
#
_symmetry.space_group_name_H-M   'P 1'
#
loop_
_entity.id
_entity.type
_entity.pdbx_description
1 polymer ?
#
loop_
_entity_poly.entity_id
_entity_poly.type
_entity_poly.pdbx_seq_one_letter_code
_entity_poly.pdbx_strand_id
1 'polypeptide(L)' 'MKNESPTAAPAQLGIGARLSIHPHRDDFVPVILGALADAEEAGLTAGLVLETDAVSTYVGARQSPAEERLARY' A
#
# COMPACT_ATOMS: atom_id res chain seq x y z
N MET A 1 2.61 20.53 30.38
CA MET A 1 3.00 19.62 29.28
C MET A 1 3.08 20.46 28.01
N LYS A 2 4.22 20.48 27.32
CA LYS A 2 4.29 21.08 25.98
C LYS A 2 3.51 20.16 25.04
N ASN A 3 2.50 20.67 24.36
CA ASN A 3 1.83 19.95 23.29
C ASN A 3 2.84 19.85 22.14
N GLU A 4 3.45 18.68 21.95
CA GLU A 4 4.16 18.39 20.71
C GLU A 4 3.11 18.39 19.59
N SER A 5 3.25 19.32 18.64
CA SER A 5 2.47 19.28 17.41
C SER A 5 2.77 17.94 16.73
N PRO A 6 1.75 17.16 16.32
CA PRO A 6 1.98 15.89 15.64
C PRO A 6 2.87 16.15 14.42
N THR A 7 4.00 15.45 14.36
CA THR A 7 4.89 15.58 13.22
C THR A 7 4.21 14.92 12.03
N ALA A 8 4.36 15.48 10.82
CA ALA A 8 3.80 14.86 9.60
C ALA A 8 4.54 13.58 9.18
N ALA A 9 5.25 12.92 10.12
CA ALA A 9 6.00 11.72 9.85
C ALA A 9 5.05 10.60 9.38
N PRO A 10 5.42 9.83 8.34
CA PRO A 10 4.61 8.72 7.83
C PRO A 10 4.18 7.73 8.90
N ALA A 11 5.04 7.49 9.90
CA ALA A 11 4.75 6.63 11.05
C ALA A 11 3.62 7.15 11.96
N GLN A 12 3.32 8.46 11.93
CA GLN A 12 2.29 9.11 12.76
C GLN A 12 1.01 9.39 11.98
N LEU A 13 1.11 9.76 10.70
CA LEU A 13 -0.06 10.07 9.86
C LEU A 13 -0.57 8.88 9.04
N GLY A 14 0.29 7.89 8.76
CA GLY A 14 -0.01 6.75 7.90
C GLY A 14 -0.23 7.19 6.45
N ILE A 15 0.83 7.21 5.64
CA ILE A 15 0.68 7.44 4.20
C ILE A 15 0.41 6.10 3.53
N GLY A 16 -0.75 5.98 2.88
CA GLY A 16 -1.15 4.75 2.23
C GLY A 16 -2.43 4.89 1.39
N ALA A 17 -2.71 3.85 0.64
CA ALA A 17 -3.93 3.69 -0.14
C ALA A 17 -4.59 2.36 0.21
N ARG A 18 -5.90 2.29 0.02
CA ARG A 18 -6.64 1.03 0.04
C ARG A 18 -7.26 0.82 -1.33
N LEU A 19 -6.94 -0.31 -1.94
CA LEU A 19 -7.29 -0.63 -3.32
C LEU A 19 -8.13 -1.91 -3.38
N SER A 20 -9.13 -1.89 -4.26
CA SER A 20 -9.92 -3.05 -4.64
C SER A 20 -9.91 -3.14 -6.16
N ILE A 21 -9.41 -4.26 -6.68
CA ILE A 21 -9.32 -4.52 -8.11
C ILE A 21 -10.52 -5.40 -8.49
N HIS A 22 -11.24 -5.03 -9.55
CA HIS A 22 -12.44 -5.73 -10.00
C HIS A 22 -12.28 -6.21 -11.45
N PRO A 23 -11.53 -7.30 -11.70
CA PRO A 23 -11.44 -7.89 -13.04
C PRO A 23 -12.82 -8.39 -13.47
N HIS A 24 -13.29 -7.93 -14.63
CA HIS A 24 -14.60 -8.31 -15.16
C HIS A 24 -14.52 -9.64 -15.94
N ARG A 25 -14.19 -10.72 -15.23
CA ARG A 25 -14.03 -12.10 -15.75
C ARG A 25 -14.20 -13.13 -14.63
N ASP A 26 -14.54 -14.36 -15.00
CA ASP A 26 -14.88 -15.43 -14.04
C ASP A 26 -13.67 -15.90 -13.21
N ASP A 27 -12.48 -15.88 -13.80
CA ASP A 27 -11.20 -16.23 -13.17
C ASP A 27 -10.49 -15.01 -12.57
N PHE A 28 -11.24 -14.11 -11.93
CA PHE A 28 -10.69 -12.87 -11.36
C PHE A 28 -9.68 -13.12 -10.22
N VAL A 29 -9.84 -14.18 -9.42
CA VAL A 29 -8.96 -14.47 -8.27
C VAL A 29 -7.49 -14.65 -8.69
N PRO A 30 -7.13 -15.57 -9.60
CA PRO A 30 -5.73 -15.73 -10.04
C PRO A 30 -5.20 -14.47 -10.73
N VAL A 31 -6.06 -13.66 -11.36
CA VAL A 31 -5.65 -12.37 -11.96
C VAL A 31 -5.22 -11.37 -10.89
N ILE A 32 -6.00 -11.22 -9.82
CA ILE A 32 -5.65 -10.30 -8.71
C ILE A 32 -4.38 -10.77 -8.01
N LEU A 33 -4.28 -12.06 -7.68
CA LEU A 33 -3.11 -12.60 -6.99
C LEU A 33 -1.86 -12.55 -7.87
N GLY A 34 -1.99 -12.81 -9.17
CA GLY A 34 -0.88 -12.67 -10.13
C GLY A 34 -0.38 -11.24 -10.22
N ALA A 35 -1.27 -10.25 -10.31
CA ALA A 35 -0.87 -8.83 -10.36
C ALA A 35 -0.14 -8.37 -9.09
N LEU A 36 -0.52 -8.88 -7.92
CA LEU A 36 0.19 -8.60 -6.67
C LEU A 36 1.59 -9.23 -6.65
N ALA A 37 1.73 -10.46 -7.14
CA ALA A 37 3.02 -11.14 -7.27
C ALA A 37 3.94 -10.42 -8.27
N ASP A 38 3.42 -10.00 -9.43
CA ASP A 38 4.18 -9.25 -10.44
C ASP A 38 4.73 -7.94 -9.86
N ALA A 39 3.93 -7.23 -9.05
CA ALA A 39 4.35 -6.00 -8.40
C ALA A 39 5.47 -6.23 -7.37
N GLU A 40 5.41 -7.35 -6.64
CA GLU A 40 6.46 -7.76 -5.71
C GLU A 40 7.76 -8.14 -6.44
N GLU A 41 7.67 -8.95 -7.50
CA GLU A 41 8.83 -9.36 -8.32
C GLU A 41 9.51 -8.16 -9.00
N ALA A 42 8.71 -7.17 -9.44
CA ALA A 42 9.23 -5.91 -9.96
C ALA A 42 9.86 -5.00 -8.89
N GLY A 43 9.85 -5.39 -7.61
CA GLY A 43 10.42 -4.64 -6.49
C GLY A 43 9.64 -3.37 -6.13
N LEU A 44 8.41 -3.23 -6.61
CA LEU A 44 7.58 -2.03 -6.41
C LEU A 44 7.01 -1.95 -4.99
N THR A 45 6.99 -3.07 -4.28
CA THR A 45 6.46 -3.19 -2.91
C THR A 45 7.55 -3.02 -1.84
N ALA A 46 8.81 -2.84 -2.24
CA ALA A 46 9.93 -2.77 -1.31
C ALA A 46 9.80 -1.60 -0.32
N GLY A 47 9.80 -1.92 0.98
CA GLY A 47 9.64 -0.93 2.07
C GLY A 47 8.19 -0.50 2.32
N LEU A 48 7.22 -1.08 1.60
CA LEU A 48 5.80 -0.89 1.85
C LEU A 48 5.26 -2.00 2.74
N VAL A 49 4.16 -1.68 3.42
CA VAL A 49 3.32 -2.63 4.14
C VAL A 49 2.13 -2.97 3.27
N LEU A 50 1.91 -4.28 3.10
CA LEU A 50 0.79 -4.84 2.37
C LEU A 50 -0.07 -5.67 3.32
N GLU A 51 -1.36 -5.35 3.39
CA GLU A 51 -2.33 -6.11 4.18
C GLU A 51 -3.59 -6.33 3.35
N THR A 52 -3.85 -7.57 2.93
CA THR A 52 -5.01 -7.95 2.12
C THR A 52 -6.08 -8.60 2.99
N ASP A 53 -7.32 -8.16 2.83
CA ASP A 53 -8.52 -8.75 3.41
C ASP A 53 -9.51 -9.20 2.32
N ALA A 54 -10.70 -9.64 2.72
CA ALA A 54 -11.72 -10.15 1.80
C ALA A 54 -12.30 -9.10 0.83
N VAL A 55 -12.00 -7.82 1.02
CA VAL A 55 -12.56 -6.70 0.26
C VAL A 55 -11.47 -5.93 -0.49
N SER A 56 -10.28 -5.79 0.09
CA SER A 56 -9.29 -4.84 -0.38
C SER A 56 -7.87 -5.17 0.09
N THR A 57 -6.90 -4.50 -0.52
CA THR A 57 -5.50 -4.47 -0.08
C THR A 57 -5.17 -3.07 0.42
N TYR A 58 -4.60 -2.98 1.62
CA TYR A 58 -3.91 -1.79 2.09
C TYR A 58 -2.46 -1.80 1.60
N VAL A 59 -2.00 -0.64 1.13
CA VAL A 59 -0.61 -0.39 0.74
C VAL A 59 -0.16 0.88 1.45
N GLY A 60 0.88 0.81 2.28
CA GLY A 60 1.33 1.98 3.04
C GLY A 60 2.81 2.01 3.36
N ALA A 61 3.32 3.21 3.61
CA ALA A 61 4.67 3.44 4.09
C ALA A 61 4.63 3.69 5.61
N ARG A 62 5.29 2.82 6.38
CA ARG A 62 5.48 3.05 7.84
C ARG A 62 6.77 3.79 8.15
N GLN A 63 7.67 3.95 7.17
CA GLN A 63 8.98 4.57 7.33
C GLN A 63 9.38 5.36 6.08
N SER A 64 10.16 6.43 6.29
CA SER A 64 10.74 7.24 5.24
C SER A 64 11.91 6.53 4.55
N PRO A 65 12.10 6.65 3.22
CA PRO A 65 11.36 7.49 2.26
C PRO A 65 10.30 6.73 1.44
N ALA A 66 9.75 5.63 1.93
CA ALA A 66 8.87 4.77 1.12
C ALA A 66 7.57 5.48 0.68
N GLU A 67 7.11 6.47 1.46
CA GLU A 67 5.97 7.33 1.14
C GLU A 67 6.13 8.12 -0.15
N GLU A 68 7.36 8.47 -0.53
CA GLU A 68 7.61 9.25 -1.76
C GLU A 68 7.23 8.47 -3.00
N ARG A 69 7.25 7.13 -2.93
CA ARG A 69 6.81 6.27 -4.04
C ARG A 69 5.29 6.26 -4.19
N LEU A 70 4.57 6.34 -3.07
CA LEU A 70 3.10 6.42 -3.06
C LEU A 70 2.62 7.78 -3.58
N ALA A 71 3.33 8.87 -3.26
CA ALA A 71 2.94 10.22 -3.65
C ALA A 71 3.17 10.55 -5.14
N ARG A 72 3.88 9.70 -5.89
CA ARG A 72 4.20 9.93 -7.32
C ARG A 72 3.11 9.46 -8.29
N TYR A 73 2.06 8.80 -7.80
CA TYR A 73 0.91 8.32 -8.56
C TYR A 73 -0.35 9.10 -8.19
#